data_AF-A0A9N8HVK3-F1
#
_entry.id   AF-A0A9N8HVK3-F1
#
_cell.length_a   1.000
_cell.length_b   1.000
_cell.length_c   1.000
_cell.angle_alpha   90.00
_cell.angle_beta   90.00
_cell.angle_gamma   90.00
#
_symmetry.space_group_name_H-M   'P 1'
#
loop_
_entity.id
_entity.type
_entity.pdbx_description
1 polymer ?
#
loop_
_entity_poly.entity_id
_entity_poly.type
_entity_poly.pdbx_seq_one_letter_code
_entity_poly.pdbx_strand_id
1 'polypeptide(L)'
;MLKTVRCFALPRVAFLCSSTLFDCRSGVYALAEAPSNNACFNSLDVPALKKAIGSGHVYQHHDFLSNEEVNHLWNEINRLEETGVFARSGLSNTVQANNQNFGNQDRTLCPVPWWTDSLQQAPAVSGDNPIQPIASRIQDLRHALGSLLDRPTMTDASLAHECYYSMSQVGSFLPRHMDERHEELKGAKGWLLPSRRSLSWLIYLSDPEDWTLEENGGALRAFVPKHVLDTELQQLTQDEGNLQIGWLLPTKEDANEPQIPVYLDSWFPVSFSPEDQPPEPHCILYTRNPQQKERVFLTQPWLTEGLQGISLADFLKTWAQRQSNDDKEEASGNTGLFLRGEDANNFVLIEDRPAWDAGGSEPDGTVAEDVLPSRGSLVIFDSVTVPHQVELIKRGRRVALAGWFHEETQPFPEGLYS
;
A
#
# COMPACT_ATOMS: atom_id res chain seq x y z
N MET A 1 12.13 40.39 6.49
CA MET A 1 10.75 40.06 6.89
C MET A 1 10.44 38.64 6.46
N LEU A 2 10.68 37.66 7.33
CA LEU A 2 10.36 36.26 7.10
C LEU A 2 8.94 36.01 7.62
N LYS A 3 8.00 35.67 6.72
CA LYS A 3 6.64 35.29 7.08
C LYS A 3 6.63 33.80 7.45
N THR A 4 6.21 33.53 8.68
CA THR A 4 5.97 32.20 9.23
C THR A 4 4.82 31.53 8.50
N VAL A 5 5.09 30.41 7.82
CA VAL A 5 4.05 29.52 7.27
C VAL A 5 3.56 28.63 8.42
N ARG A 6 2.27 28.71 8.75
CA ARG A 6 1.61 27.80 9.70
C ARG A 6 1.16 26.55 8.94
N CYS A 7 1.88 25.45 9.10
CA CYS A 7 1.34 24.12 8.80
C CYS A 7 0.34 23.74 9.90
N PHE A 8 -0.86 23.30 9.52
CA PHE A 8 -1.80 22.68 10.45
C PHE A 8 -1.23 21.34 10.92
N ALA A 9 -0.74 21.32 12.16
CA ALA A 9 -0.42 20.10 12.87
C ALA A 9 -1.72 19.54 13.46
N LEU A 10 -2.01 18.26 13.21
CA LEU A 10 -2.94 17.50 14.04
C LEU A 10 -2.43 17.50 15.50
N PRO A 11 -3.32 17.45 16.51
CA PRO A 11 -2.93 17.59 17.91
C PRO A 11 -1.91 16.52 18.30
N ARG A 12 -0.73 16.98 18.75
CA ARG A 12 0.33 16.15 19.32
C ARG A 12 -0.17 15.48 20.60
N VAL A 13 -0.40 14.17 20.55
CA VAL A 13 -0.43 13.33 21.75
C VAL A 13 1.02 13.09 22.15
N ALA A 14 1.39 13.54 23.35
CA ALA A 14 2.72 13.31 23.90
C ALA A 14 2.83 11.83 24.34
N PHE A 15 3.61 11.04 23.61
CA PHE A 15 4.00 9.70 24.03
C PHE A 15 5.19 9.79 24.99
N LEU A 16 4.98 9.39 26.24
CA LEU A 16 6.06 9.04 27.17
C LEU A 16 6.41 7.58 26.94
N CYS A 17 7.49 7.32 26.21
CA CYS A 17 8.08 5.98 26.09
C CYS A 17 8.74 5.60 27.42
N SER A 18 8.14 4.66 28.15
CA SER A 18 8.80 3.93 29.23
C SER A 18 9.42 2.67 28.63
N SER A 19 10.74 2.62 28.55
CA SER A 19 11.50 1.46 28.08
C SER A 19 11.47 0.33 29.12
N THR A 20 10.63 -0.66 28.90
CA THR A 20 10.80 -2.00 29.48
C THR A 20 11.17 -2.97 28.38
N LEU A 21 12.42 -3.43 28.42
CA LEU A 21 13.01 -4.45 27.55
C LEU A 21 12.14 -5.73 27.61
N PHE A 22 11.54 -6.09 26.48
CA PHE A 22 10.95 -7.40 26.25
C PHE A 22 11.94 -8.21 25.40
N ASP A 23 12.40 -9.33 25.95
CA ASP A 23 13.29 -10.30 25.30
C ASP A 23 12.44 -11.20 24.38
N CYS A 24 12.42 -10.88 23.08
CA CYS A 24 11.76 -11.68 22.05
C CYS A 24 12.72 -12.75 21.51
N ARG A 25 12.96 -13.82 22.30
CA ARG A 25 13.45 -15.07 21.73
C ARG A 25 12.29 -15.83 21.08
N SER A 26 12.49 -16.19 19.82
CA SER A 26 11.68 -17.06 18.97
C SER A 26 11.25 -18.35 19.69
N GLY A 27 10.16 -18.27 20.44
CA GLY A 27 9.38 -19.41 20.89
C GLY A 27 8.31 -19.69 19.86
N VAL A 28 8.38 -20.84 19.19
CA VAL A 28 7.26 -21.39 18.43
C VAL A 28 6.15 -21.72 19.44
N TYR A 29 5.35 -20.73 19.80
CA TYR A 29 4.11 -20.96 20.52
C TYR A 29 3.10 -21.49 19.52
N ALA A 30 2.80 -22.79 19.61
CA ALA A 30 1.59 -23.34 19.02
C ALA A 30 0.40 -22.65 19.70
N LEU A 31 -0.08 -21.55 19.10
CA LEU A 31 -1.35 -20.94 19.46
C LEU A 31 -2.43 -21.97 19.17
N ALA A 32 -3.09 -22.45 20.22
CA ALA A 32 -4.29 -23.23 20.06
C ALA A 32 -5.29 -22.41 19.23
N GLU A 33 -5.69 -22.94 18.08
CA GLU A 33 -6.71 -22.33 17.22
C GLU A 33 -8.00 -22.19 18.06
N ALA A 34 -8.25 -20.99 18.56
CA ALA A 34 -9.54 -20.67 19.12
C ALA A 34 -10.54 -20.77 17.96
N PRO A 35 -11.63 -21.55 18.09
CA PRO A 35 -12.65 -21.60 17.04
C PRO A 35 -13.34 -20.23 16.97
N SER A 36 -12.85 -19.36 16.09
CA SER A 36 -13.46 -18.07 15.82
C SER A 36 -14.72 -18.31 14.99
N ASN A 37 -15.87 -18.43 15.65
CA ASN A 37 -17.19 -18.37 15.01
C ASN A 37 -17.49 -16.92 14.54
N ASN A 38 -16.58 -16.32 13.78
CA ASN A 38 -16.78 -14.98 13.22
C ASN A 38 -17.72 -15.10 12.02
N ALA A 39 -19.01 -14.91 12.27
CA ALA A 39 -20.07 -15.02 11.26
C ALA A 39 -19.83 -14.10 10.03
N CYS A 40 -19.13 -12.97 10.20
CA CYS A 40 -18.72 -12.10 9.10
C CYS A 40 -17.79 -12.80 8.10
N PHE A 41 -16.87 -13.64 8.58
CA PHE A 41 -15.87 -14.25 7.71
C PHE A 41 -16.46 -15.38 6.87
N ASN A 42 -17.57 -15.97 7.32
CA ASN A 42 -18.27 -17.03 6.60
C ASN A 42 -18.85 -16.57 5.25
N SER A 43 -18.98 -15.25 5.00
CA SER A 43 -19.45 -14.76 3.72
C SER A 43 -18.33 -14.46 2.72
N LEU A 44 -17.08 -14.24 3.17
CA LEU A 44 -15.99 -13.90 2.26
C LEU A 44 -15.54 -15.11 1.43
N ASP A 45 -15.31 -14.89 0.14
CA ASP A 45 -14.60 -15.86 -0.70
C ASP A 45 -13.11 -15.79 -0.40
N VAL A 46 -12.71 -16.51 0.65
CA VAL A 46 -11.34 -16.53 1.17
C VAL A 46 -10.31 -16.99 0.13
N PRO A 47 -10.54 -18.07 -0.65
CA PRO A 47 -9.64 -18.44 -1.74
C PRO A 47 -9.46 -17.33 -2.78
N ALA A 48 -10.55 -16.70 -3.24
CA ALA A 48 -10.46 -15.62 -4.22
C ALA A 48 -9.74 -14.39 -3.66
N LEU A 49 -9.95 -14.06 -2.39
CA LEU A 49 -9.25 -12.97 -1.69
C LEU A 49 -7.76 -13.25 -1.62
N LYS A 50 -7.35 -14.43 -1.12
CA LYS A 50 -5.95 -14.83 -1.05
C LYS A 50 -5.29 -14.77 -2.42
N LYS A 51 -5.96 -15.30 -3.45
CA LYS A 51 -5.47 -15.28 -4.82
C LYS A 51 -5.26 -13.85 -5.29
N ALA A 52 -6.29 -13.00 -5.21
CA ALA A 52 -6.23 -11.62 -5.68
C ALA A 52 -5.13 -10.81 -4.97
N ILE A 53 -5.10 -10.81 -3.64
CA ILE A 53 -4.09 -10.05 -2.88
C ILE A 53 -2.69 -10.63 -3.10
N GLY A 54 -2.56 -11.95 -3.09
CA GLY A 54 -1.29 -12.65 -3.34
C GLY A 54 -0.73 -12.38 -4.72
N SER A 55 -1.58 -12.21 -5.73
CA SER A 55 -1.18 -11.93 -7.11
C SER A 55 -1.04 -10.42 -7.44
N GLY A 56 -1.21 -9.52 -6.47
CA GLY A 56 -1.14 -8.08 -6.71
C GLY A 56 -2.35 -7.51 -7.46
N HIS A 57 -3.51 -8.17 -7.32
CA HIS A 57 -4.80 -7.73 -7.86
C HIS A 57 -5.70 -7.12 -6.78
N VAL A 58 -6.85 -6.61 -7.21
CA VAL A 58 -7.88 -6.09 -6.32
C VAL A 58 -8.91 -7.18 -6.03
N TYR A 59 -9.27 -7.34 -4.77
CA TYR A 59 -10.39 -8.18 -4.37
C TYR A 59 -11.65 -7.34 -4.19
N GLN A 60 -12.77 -7.74 -4.82
CA GLN A 60 -14.08 -7.15 -4.60
C GLN A 60 -15.06 -8.21 -4.08
N HIS A 61 -15.74 -7.87 -2.98
CA HIS A 61 -16.81 -8.66 -2.40
C HIS A 61 -18.12 -7.88 -2.46
N HIS A 62 -19.10 -8.40 -3.18
CA HIS A 62 -20.43 -7.80 -3.29
C HIS A 62 -21.26 -8.06 -2.03
N ASP A 63 -22.25 -7.19 -1.79
CA ASP A 63 -23.20 -7.33 -0.67
C ASP A 63 -22.54 -7.46 0.71
N PHE A 64 -21.38 -6.82 0.89
CA PHE A 64 -20.65 -6.83 2.16
C PHE A 64 -21.44 -6.14 3.28
N LEU A 65 -22.17 -5.07 2.94
CA LEU A 65 -23.15 -4.44 3.81
C LEU A 65 -24.56 -4.64 3.28
N SER A 66 -25.52 -4.83 4.19
CA SER A 66 -26.93 -4.81 3.83
C SER A 66 -27.41 -3.40 3.48
N ASN A 67 -28.55 -3.30 2.77
CA ASN A 67 -29.17 -2.01 2.47
C ASN A 67 -29.51 -1.20 3.73
N GLU A 68 -29.88 -1.86 4.83
CA GLU A 68 -30.13 -1.21 6.11
C GLU A 68 -28.85 -0.58 6.69
N GLU A 69 -27.75 -1.34 6.71
CA GLU A 69 -26.44 -0.85 7.16
C GLU A 69 -25.92 0.32 6.31
N VAL A 70 -26.08 0.23 4.99
CA VAL A 70 -25.75 1.31 4.06
C VAL A 70 -26.57 2.57 4.35
N ASN A 71 -27.86 2.43 4.64
CA ASN A 71 -28.72 3.56 5.00
C ASN A 71 -28.32 4.19 6.33
N HIS A 72 -27.88 3.41 7.31
CA HIS A 72 -27.33 3.94 8.56
C HIS A 72 -26.08 4.78 8.34
N LEU A 73 -25.14 4.32 7.51
CA LEU A 73 -23.95 5.10 7.14
C LEU A 73 -24.32 6.38 6.38
N TRP A 74 -25.29 6.32 5.47
CA TRP A 74 -25.77 7.52 4.76
C TRP A 74 -26.38 8.57 5.69
N ASN A 75 -27.19 8.14 6.66
CA ASN A 75 -27.75 9.05 7.66
C ASN A 75 -26.63 9.71 8.49
N GLU A 76 -25.59 8.96 8.84
CA GLU A 76 -24.42 9.50 9.53
C GLU A 76 -23.65 10.51 8.65
N ILE A 77 -23.38 10.17 7.39
CA ILE A 77 -22.70 11.04 6.42
C ILE A 77 -23.46 12.36 6.25
N ASN A 78 -24.78 12.32 6.04
CA ASN A 78 -25.60 13.52 5.88
C ASN A 78 -25.53 14.41 7.13
N ARG A 79 -25.61 13.82 8.33
CA ARG A 79 -25.44 14.55 9.60
C ARG A 79 -24.06 15.19 9.73
N LEU A 80 -23.00 14.51 9.31
CA LEU A 80 -21.63 15.04 9.33
C LEU A 80 -21.43 16.15 8.27
N GLU A 81 -22.05 16.01 7.10
CA GLU A 81 -22.06 17.03 6.05
C GLU A 81 -22.77 18.31 6.53
N GLU A 82 -23.93 18.18 7.17
CA GLU A 82 -24.69 19.29 7.78
C GLU A 82 -23.90 20.04 8.87
N THR A 83 -23.02 19.33 9.59
CA THR A 83 -22.15 19.96 10.61
C THR A 83 -20.87 20.57 10.01
N GLY A 84 -20.61 20.39 8.71
CA GLY A 84 -19.47 20.99 8.01
C GLY A 84 -18.11 20.42 8.41
N VAL A 85 -18.06 19.20 8.95
CA VAL A 85 -16.79 18.58 9.41
C VAL A 85 -15.97 17.95 8.27
N PHE A 86 -16.56 17.81 7.08
CA PHE A 86 -15.83 17.35 5.90
C PHE A 86 -14.80 18.38 5.43
N ALA A 87 -13.57 17.93 5.23
CA ALA A 87 -12.47 18.75 4.74
C ALA A 87 -12.06 18.33 3.33
N ARG A 88 -11.71 19.29 2.47
CA ARG A 88 -11.11 18.97 1.16
C ARG A 88 -9.77 18.28 1.36
N SER A 89 -9.53 17.25 0.56
CA SER A 89 -8.27 16.50 0.53
C SER A 89 -7.80 16.41 -0.91
N GLY A 90 -6.93 17.34 -1.32
CA GLY A 90 -6.27 17.22 -2.61
C GLY A 90 -5.07 16.27 -2.50
N LEU A 91 -5.35 14.99 -2.66
CA LEU A 91 -4.33 14.08 -3.20
C LEU A 91 -4.21 14.23 -4.73
N SER A 92 -5.17 14.91 -5.37
CA SER A 92 -5.30 15.14 -6.82
C SER A 92 -4.29 16.11 -7.42
N ASN A 93 -3.63 16.95 -6.60
CA ASN A 93 -2.75 17.99 -7.12
C ASN A 93 -1.28 17.62 -6.89
N THR A 94 -0.70 16.96 -7.89
CA THR A 94 0.74 16.82 -8.16
C THR A 94 1.44 18.15 -8.44
N VAL A 95 0.87 19.28 -8.01
CA VAL A 95 1.46 20.60 -8.18
C VAL A 95 2.70 20.67 -7.28
N GLN A 96 3.87 20.66 -7.90
CA GLN A 96 5.16 20.87 -7.23
C GLN A 96 5.08 22.14 -6.36
N ALA A 97 5.15 21.94 -5.05
CA ALA A 97 5.38 22.89 -3.96
C ALA A 97 4.73 24.31 -4.05
N ASN A 98 3.95 24.61 -3.01
CA ASN A 98 3.42 25.93 -2.57
C ASN A 98 2.09 26.45 -3.14
N ASN A 99 1.48 25.81 -4.14
CA ASN A 99 0.15 26.18 -4.64
C ASN A 99 -0.79 24.97 -4.77
N GLN A 100 -0.98 24.22 -3.68
CA GLN A 100 -2.10 23.26 -3.59
C GLN A 100 -3.41 24.05 -3.48
N ASN A 101 -3.83 24.66 -4.59
CA ASN A 101 -5.13 25.30 -4.68
C ASN A 101 -6.17 24.19 -4.80
N PHE A 102 -6.75 23.80 -3.65
CA PHE A 102 -7.78 22.79 -3.64
C PHE A 102 -9.00 23.27 -4.44
N GLY A 103 -9.28 22.59 -5.54
CA GLY A 103 -10.40 22.89 -6.41
C GLY A 103 -11.74 22.54 -5.76
N ASN A 104 -12.83 23.07 -6.30
CA ASN A 104 -14.19 22.64 -5.91
C ASN A 104 -14.49 21.20 -6.34
N GLN A 105 -13.63 20.61 -7.18
CA GLN A 105 -13.72 19.23 -7.68
C GLN A 105 -12.87 18.26 -6.86
N ASP A 106 -12.13 18.72 -5.85
CA ASP A 106 -11.37 17.80 -5.00
C ASP A 106 -12.29 16.99 -4.09
N ARG A 107 -11.87 15.76 -3.80
CA ARG A 107 -12.57 14.91 -2.84
C ARG A 107 -12.60 15.57 -1.46
N THR A 108 -13.65 15.28 -0.70
CA THR A 108 -13.76 15.65 0.71
C THR A 108 -13.67 14.41 1.58
N LEU A 109 -12.96 14.52 2.70
CA LEU A 109 -12.80 13.46 3.69
C LEU A 109 -13.38 13.89 5.04
N CYS A 110 -13.92 12.94 5.78
CA CYS A 110 -14.27 13.10 7.19
C CYS A 110 -13.79 11.88 7.97
N PRO A 111 -12.85 12.04 8.93
CA PRO A 111 -12.51 10.97 9.85
C PRO A 111 -13.75 10.41 10.53
N VAL A 112 -13.80 9.09 10.66
CA VAL A 112 -14.95 8.39 11.24
C VAL A 112 -14.89 8.50 12.77
N PRO A 113 -15.89 9.14 13.43
CA PRO A 113 -15.79 9.45 14.86
C PRO A 113 -15.67 8.24 15.78
N TRP A 114 -16.25 7.10 15.38
CA TRP A 114 -16.32 5.88 16.19
C TRP A 114 -15.12 4.94 15.98
N TRP A 115 -14.22 5.25 15.04
CA TRP A 115 -13.17 4.30 14.63
C TRP A 115 -12.16 4.00 15.74
N THR A 116 -11.64 5.03 16.40
CA THR A 116 -10.65 4.88 17.48
C THR A 116 -11.18 4.04 18.62
N ASP A 117 -12.42 4.29 19.05
CA ASP A 117 -13.07 3.53 20.13
C ASP A 117 -13.28 2.06 19.74
N SER A 118 -13.58 1.81 18.46
CA SER A 118 -13.77 0.47 17.91
C SER A 118 -12.47 -0.34 17.86
N LEU A 119 -11.33 0.30 17.61
CA LEU A 119 -10.02 -0.36 17.65
C LEU A 119 -9.65 -0.82 19.06
N GLN A 120 -9.96 -0.01 20.07
CA GLN A 120 -9.62 -0.30 21.47
C GLN A 120 -10.52 -1.35 22.12
N GLN A 121 -11.48 -1.92 21.37
CA GLN A 121 -12.54 -2.79 21.90
C GLN A 121 -13.19 -2.19 23.15
N ALA A 122 -13.34 -0.85 23.18
CA ALA A 122 -13.97 -0.18 24.30
C ALA A 122 -15.36 -0.81 24.51
N PRO A 123 -15.77 -1.04 25.78
CA PRO A 123 -17.04 -1.69 26.06
C PRO A 123 -18.13 -0.98 25.29
N ALA A 124 -18.88 -1.75 24.48
CA ALA A 124 -19.91 -1.22 23.61
C ALA A 124 -20.72 -0.20 24.41
N VAL A 125 -20.73 1.06 23.95
CA VAL A 125 -21.52 2.10 24.60
C VAL A 125 -22.93 1.56 24.64
N SER A 126 -23.45 1.31 25.84
CA SER A 126 -24.73 0.64 26.05
C SER A 126 -25.84 1.47 25.41
N GLY A 127 -26.21 1.12 24.18
CA GLY A 127 -27.17 1.83 23.37
C GLY A 127 -27.29 1.18 21.99
N ASP A 128 -28.47 1.29 21.41
CA ASP A 128 -28.81 0.80 20.06
C ASP A 128 -28.13 1.69 18.99
N ASN A 129 -26.79 1.75 18.99
CA ASN A 129 -26.06 2.44 17.94
C ASN A 129 -26.05 1.55 16.67
N PRO A 130 -26.75 1.94 15.59
CA PRO A 130 -26.84 1.11 14.39
C PRO A 130 -25.51 0.98 13.64
N ILE A 131 -24.49 1.77 14.00
CA ILE A 131 -23.16 1.70 13.40
C ILE A 131 -22.28 0.65 14.07
N GLN A 132 -22.58 0.26 15.31
CA GLN A 132 -21.75 -0.69 16.06
C GLN A 132 -21.57 -2.04 15.34
N PRO A 133 -22.60 -2.65 14.71
CA PRO A 133 -22.41 -3.87 13.93
C PRO A 133 -21.43 -3.71 12.77
N ILE A 134 -21.46 -2.56 12.09
CA ILE A 134 -20.56 -2.24 10.97
C ILE A 134 -19.13 -2.10 11.46
N ALA A 135 -18.93 -1.36 12.56
CA ALA A 135 -17.63 -1.18 13.18
C ALA A 135 -17.01 -2.52 13.61
N SER A 136 -17.77 -3.37 14.31
CA SER A 136 -17.34 -4.72 14.68
C SER A 136 -16.99 -5.57 13.46
N ARG A 137 -17.78 -5.49 12.39
CA ARG A 137 -17.53 -6.22 11.14
C ARG A 137 -16.18 -5.85 10.50
N ILE A 138 -15.83 -4.56 10.49
CA ILE A 138 -14.54 -4.08 9.97
C ILE A 138 -13.38 -4.53 10.87
N GLN A 139 -13.57 -4.57 12.19
CA GLN A 139 -12.57 -5.12 13.11
C GLN A 139 -12.37 -6.63 12.88
N ASP A 140 -13.44 -7.39 12.74
CA ASP A 140 -13.36 -8.83 12.44
C ASP A 140 -12.62 -9.08 11.12
N LEU A 141 -12.92 -8.27 10.09
CA LEU A 141 -12.21 -8.28 8.82
C LEU A 141 -10.71 -8.05 9.02
N ARG A 142 -10.31 -7.02 9.78
CA ARG A 142 -8.89 -6.71 10.06
C ARG A 142 -8.16 -7.90 10.69
N HIS A 143 -8.73 -8.49 11.75
CA HIS A 143 -8.10 -9.63 12.43
C HIS A 143 -7.98 -10.84 11.51
N ALA A 144 -9.05 -11.12 10.77
CA ALA A 144 -9.07 -12.27 9.89
C ALA A 144 -8.12 -12.11 8.70
N LEU A 145 -7.99 -10.91 8.12
CA LEU A 145 -6.97 -10.61 7.10
C LEU A 145 -5.54 -10.74 7.65
N GLY A 146 -5.30 -10.30 8.89
CA GLY A 146 -3.98 -10.41 9.54
C GLY A 146 -3.54 -11.86 9.69
N SER A 147 -4.47 -12.74 10.08
CA SER A 147 -4.22 -14.18 10.12
C SER A 147 -4.09 -14.78 8.72
N LEU A 148 -5.01 -14.45 7.82
CA LEU A 148 -5.13 -15.05 6.49
C LEU A 148 -3.91 -14.78 5.59
N LEU A 149 -3.35 -13.58 5.68
CA LEU A 149 -2.26 -13.09 4.85
C LEU A 149 -0.90 -13.14 5.54
N ASP A 150 -0.82 -13.76 6.73
CA ASP A 150 0.40 -13.86 7.55
C ASP A 150 1.00 -12.48 7.89
N ARG A 151 0.15 -11.58 8.39
CA ARG A 151 0.47 -10.20 8.79
C ARG A 151 0.04 -9.97 10.23
N PRO A 152 0.69 -10.61 11.22
CA PRO A 152 0.21 -10.64 12.60
C PRO A 152 0.17 -9.26 13.25
N THR A 153 1.11 -8.36 12.94
CA THR A 153 1.16 -7.01 13.51
C THR A 153 -0.01 -6.12 13.08
N MET A 154 -0.70 -6.47 11.99
CA MET A 154 -1.91 -5.76 11.57
C MET A 154 -3.06 -5.84 12.59
N THR A 155 -2.99 -6.80 13.51
CA THR A 155 -3.95 -6.95 14.61
C THR A 155 -3.69 -5.99 15.77
N ASP A 156 -2.52 -5.34 15.85
CA ASP A 156 -2.23 -4.39 16.91
C ASP A 156 -3.06 -3.10 16.75
N ALA A 157 -3.97 -2.87 17.71
CA ALA A 157 -4.82 -1.69 17.75
C ALA A 157 -4.07 -0.38 18.05
N SER A 158 -2.81 -0.45 18.48
CA SER A 158 -1.97 0.72 18.77
C SER A 158 -1.39 1.38 17.52
N LEU A 159 -1.38 0.65 16.38
CA LEU A 159 -0.91 1.18 15.11
C LEU A 159 -1.89 2.21 14.53
N ALA A 160 -1.41 2.98 13.56
CA ALA A 160 -2.12 4.13 13.01
C ALA A 160 -3.25 3.76 12.02
N HIS A 161 -4.03 2.71 12.29
CA HIS A 161 -5.15 2.28 11.44
C HIS A 161 -6.10 3.44 11.13
N GLU A 162 -6.45 3.61 9.87
CA GLU A 162 -7.22 4.76 9.39
C GLU A 162 -8.63 4.34 8.96
N CYS A 163 -9.62 5.20 9.19
CA CYS A 163 -10.99 5.03 8.71
C CYS A 163 -11.67 6.41 8.55
N TYR A 164 -12.22 6.65 7.37
CA TYR A 164 -12.82 7.93 7.02
C TYR A 164 -13.90 7.76 5.95
N TYR A 165 -14.85 8.68 5.92
CA TYR A 165 -15.75 8.86 4.79
C TYR A 165 -15.02 9.63 3.69
N SER A 166 -15.08 9.13 2.47
CA SER A 166 -14.57 9.78 1.26
C SER A 166 -15.71 10.09 0.32
N MET A 167 -15.83 11.35 -0.10
CA MET A 167 -16.84 11.78 -1.08
C MET A 167 -16.18 12.48 -2.25
N SER A 168 -16.57 12.07 -3.45
CA SER A 168 -16.14 12.68 -4.71
C SER A 168 -17.36 13.03 -5.57
N GLN A 169 -17.36 14.23 -6.13
CA GLN A 169 -18.47 14.80 -6.87
C GLN A 169 -18.24 14.65 -8.38
N VAL A 170 -19.25 15.02 -9.19
CA VAL A 170 -19.08 15.10 -10.65
C VAL A 170 -17.90 16.00 -11.01
N GLY A 171 -17.04 15.51 -11.91
CA GLY A 171 -15.81 16.18 -12.32
C GLY A 171 -14.59 15.83 -11.45
N SER A 172 -14.77 15.19 -10.30
CA SER A 172 -13.65 14.67 -9.50
C SER A 172 -12.95 13.52 -10.23
N PHE A 173 -11.63 13.48 -10.11
CA PHE A 173 -10.77 12.35 -10.47
C PHE A 173 -9.62 12.29 -9.45
N LEU A 174 -9.00 11.12 -9.31
CA LEU A 174 -7.79 10.97 -8.51
C LEU A 174 -6.71 10.36 -9.40
N PRO A 175 -5.59 11.05 -9.66
CA PRO A 175 -4.55 10.55 -10.54
C PRO A 175 -3.91 9.27 -9.98
N ARG A 176 -3.14 8.60 -10.84
CA ARG A 176 -2.42 7.37 -10.49
C ARG A 176 -1.49 7.61 -9.31
N HIS A 177 -1.59 6.73 -8.31
CA HIS A 177 -0.78 6.76 -7.11
C HIS A 177 -0.65 5.37 -6.49
N MET A 178 0.22 5.29 -5.49
CA MET A 178 0.32 4.20 -4.53
C MET A 178 -0.15 4.72 -3.16
N ASP A 179 -0.83 3.89 -2.39
CA ASP A 179 -1.26 4.24 -1.04
C ASP A 179 -0.14 4.08 -0.02
N GLU A 180 0.78 3.14 -0.28
CA GLU A 180 2.00 2.95 0.48
C GLU A 180 3.22 2.79 -0.43
N ARG A 181 4.39 3.10 0.11
CA ARG A 181 5.68 2.87 -0.53
C ARG A 181 6.65 2.23 0.44
N HIS A 182 7.67 1.60 -0.12
CA HIS A 182 8.86 1.25 0.64
C HIS A 182 9.41 2.50 1.35
N GLU A 183 9.87 2.32 2.58
CA GLU A 183 10.40 3.36 3.46
C GLU A 183 11.54 4.14 2.80
N GLU A 184 12.47 3.46 2.12
CA GLU A 184 13.55 4.09 1.33
C GLU A 184 13.02 5.02 0.21
N LEU A 185 11.85 4.74 -0.37
CA LEU A 185 11.22 5.58 -1.39
C LEU A 185 10.60 6.88 -0.84
N LYS A 186 10.50 7.00 0.49
CA LYS A 186 9.96 8.18 1.18
C LYS A 186 11.07 9.11 1.69
N GLY A 187 12.34 8.76 1.46
CA GLY A 187 13.51 9.46 1.99
C GLY A 187 13.56 9.42 3.53
N ALA A 188 14.19 10.41 4.16
CA ALA A 188 14.42 10.43 5.61
C ALA A 188 13.15 10.32 6.48
N LYS A 189 11.95 10.55 5.92
CA LYS A 189 10.68 10.41 6.64
C LYS A 189 10.13 8.99 6.65
N GLY A 190 10.58 8.12 5.75
CA GLY A 190 10.02 6.78 5.58
C GLY A 190 10.12 5.91 6.81
N TRP A 191 11.20 6.08 7.57
CA TRP A 191 11.50 5.31 8.77
C TRP A 191 11.13 6.02 10.09
N LEU A 192 10.43 7.17 10.04
CA LEU A 192 10.06 7.92 11.25
C LEU A 192 8.83 7.35 11.96
N LEU A 193 7.98 6.61 11.23
CA LEU A 193 6.75 6.07 11.76
C LEU A 193 6.94 4.58 12.06
N PRO A 194 6.44 4.10 13.21
CA PRO A 194 6.59 2.69 13.60
C PRO A 194 5.66 1.74 12.82
N SER A 195 4.83 2.29 11.93
CA SER A 195 3.84 1.53 11.17
C SER A 195 3.72 2.08 9.76
N ARG A 196 3.33 1.20 8.83
CA ARG A 196 3.00 1.50 7.44
C ARG A 196 1.62 0.98 7.09
N ARG A 197 1.06 1.48 6.00
CA ARG A 197 -0.20 0.98 5.43
C ARG A 197 0.05 -0.37 4.78
N SER A 198 -0.59 -1.40 5.31
CA SER A 198 -0.52 -2.77 4.81
C SER A 198 -1.57 -2.98 3.72
N LEU A 199 -2.84 -2.87 4.08
CA LEU A 199 -3.97 -3.08 3.17
C LEU A 199 -4.83 -1.83 3.08
N SER A 200 -5.24 -1.52 1.86
CA SER A 200 -6.22 -0.49 1.56
C SER A 200 -7.58 -1.15 1.42
N TRP A 201 -8.60 -0.57 2.05
CA TRP A 201 -9.95 -1.10 1.97
C TRP A 201 -10.99 0.01 1.75
N LEU A 202 -12.03 -0.31 1.00
CA LEU A 202 -13.14 0.59 0.71
C LEU A 202 -14.45 -0.18 0.78
N ILE A 203 -15.47 0.41 1.41
CA ILE A 203 -16.85 -0.03 1.31
C ILE A 203 -17.62 1.06 0.59
N TYR A 204 -18.08 0.75 -0.61
CA TYR A 204 -18.76 1.73 -1.45
C TYR A 204 -20.18 2.00 -0.96
N LEU A 205 -20.55 3.27 -0.96
CA LEU A 205 -21.86 3.79 -0.56
C LEU A 205 -22.46 4.65 -1.68
N SER A 206 -21.96 4.53 -2.92
CA SER A 206 -22.25 5.43 -4.03
C SER A 206 -23.75 5.63 -4.32
N ASP A 207 -24.06 6.78 -4.94
CA ASP A 207 -25.42 7.22 -5.28
C ASP A 207 -25.45 7.73 -6.75
N PRO A 208 -26.21 7.11 -7.66
CA PRO A 208 -27.34 6.20 -7.41
C PRO A 208 -26.95 4.78 -7.01
N GLU A 209 -27.93 4.02 -6.52
CA GLU A 209 -27.78 2.61 -6.13
C GLU A 209 -27.36 1.72 -7.31
N ASP A 210 -27.87 1.99 -8.51
CA ASP A 210 -27.57 1.30 -9.77
C ASP A 210 -26.37 1.91 -10.52
N TRP A 211 -25.29 2.21 -9.80
CA TRP A 211 -24.09 2.83 -10.39
C TRP A 211 -23.52 1.99 -11.55
N THR A 212 -23.24 2.63 -12.69
CA THR A 212 -22.57 2.00 -13.84
C THR A 212 -21.35 2.81 -14.30
N LEU A 213 -20.31 2.14 -14.81
CA LEU A 213 -19.13 2.84 -15.31
C LEU A 213 -19.41 3.65 -16.58
N GLU A 214 -20.35 3.19 -17.41
CA GLU A 214 -20.73 3.87 -18.64
C GLU A 214 -21.33 5.25 -18.35
N GLU A 215 -22.37 5.29 -17.51
CA GLU A 215 -23.10 6.52 -17.17
C GLU A 215 -22.38 7.37 -16.12
N ASN A 216 -21.88 6.75 -15.06
CA ASN A 216 -21.39 7.46 -13.88
C ASN A 216 -19.86 7.65 -13.87
N GLY A 217 -19.11 6.79 -14.57
CA GLY A 217 -17.64 6.75 -14.47
C GLY A 217 -17.17 6.38 -13.07
N GLY A 218 -16.09 7.00 -12.59
CA GLY A 218 -15.64 6.85 -11.20
C GLY A 218 -15.09 5.48 -10.81
N ALA A 219 -14.69 4.65 -11.78
CA ALA A 219 -14.02 3.37 -11.51
C ALA A 219 -12.78 3.59 -10.63
N LEU A 220 -12.53 2.67 -9.72
CA LEU A 220 -11.18 2.48 -9.19
C LEU A 220 -10.43 1.65 -10.23
N ARG A 221 -9.55 2.30 -11.01
CA ARG A 221 -8.70 1.63 -11.99
C ARG A 221 -7.39 1.23 -11.33
N ALA A 222 -7.20 -0.06 -11.12
CA ALA A 222 -5.93 -0.63 -10.68
C ALA A 222 -5.05 -1.00 -11.89
N PHE A 223 -3.74 -0.97 -11.72
CA PHE A 223 -2.76 -1.39 -12.72
C PHE A 223 -2.04 -2.63 -12.19
N VAL A 224 -2.62 -3.78 -12.46
CA VAL A 224 -2.22 -5.09 -11.91
C VAL A 224 -1.21 -5.77 -12.84
N PRO A 225 -0.37 -6.70 -12.37
CA PRO A 225 0.61 -7.37 -13.24
C PRO A 225 -0.07 -8.20 -14.34
N LYS A 226 0.46 -8.18 -15.57
CA LYS A 226 -0.13 -8.92 -16.72
C LYS A 226 -0.02 -10.43 -16.58
N HIS A 227 1.12 -10.90 -16.08
CA HIS A 227 1.45 -12.32 -16.06
C HIS A 227 2.00 -12.67 -14.68
N VAL A 228 1.18 -13.29 -13.86
CA VAL A 228 1.56 -13.76 -12.53
C VAL A 228 1.52 -15.28 -12.53
N LEU A 229 2.50 -15.92 -11.89
CA LEU A 229 2.45 -17.35 -11.63
C LEU A 229 1.20 -17.66 -10.81
N ASP A 230 0.34 -18.54 -11.32
CA ASP A 230 -0.80 -19.10 -10.57
C ASP A 230 -0.33 -20.15 -9.55
N THR A 231 0.83 -19.93 -8.93
CA THR A 231 1.34 -20.78 -7.86
C THR A 231 0.86 -20.21 -6.54
N GLU A 232 0.08 -21.00 -5.79
CA GLU A 232 -0.41 -20.71 -4.43
C GLU A 232 0.70 -20.34 -3.41
N LEU A 233 1.98 -20.36 -3.81
CA LEU A 233 3.15 -20.33 -2.95
C LEU A 233 3.92 -19.01 -2.94
N GLN A 234 3.59 -18.03 -3.78
CA GLN A 234 4.31 -16.74 -3.77
C GLN A 234 3.43 -15.63 -3.20
N GLN A 235 3.70 -15.24 -1.95
CA GLN A 235 3.30 -13.93 -1.45
C GLN A 235 4.12 -12.89 -2.24
N LEU A 236 3.52 -12.24 -3.23
CA LEU A 236 4.25 -11.29 -4.07
C LEU A 236 4.57 -9.99 -3.33
N THR A 237 3.80 -9.65 -2.31
CA THR A 237 3.80 -8.33 -1.67
C THR A 237 4.99 -8.08 -0.74
N GLN A 238 5.46 -9.13 -0.05
CA GLN A 238 6.61 -9.05 0.85
C GLN A 238 7.36 -10.37 0.91
N ASP A 239 8.66 -10.30 1.21
CA ASP A 239 9.52 -11.46 1.44
C ASP A 239 10.45 -11.17 2.63
N GLU A 240 10.32 -11.93 3.72
CA GLU A 240 11.08 -11.70 4.96
C GLU A 240 10.96 -10.24 5.47
N GLY A 241 9.77 -9.66 5.30
CA GLY A 241 9.45 -8.27 5.65
C GLY A 241 9.88 -7.22 4.63
N ASN A 242 10.72 -7.59 3.64
CA ASN A 242 11.16 -6.72 2.57
C ASN A 242 10.02 -6.50 1.59
N LEU A 243 9.78 -5.24 1.23
CA LEU A 243 8.67 -4.90 0.35
C LEU A 243 9.04 -5.08 -1.11
N GLN A 244 8.06 -5.50 -1.89
CA GLN A 244 8.18 -5.51 -3.34
C GLN A 244 8.26 -4.06 -3.86
N ILE A 245 9.19 -3.79 -4.77
CA ILE A 245 9.34 -2.46 -5.40
C ILE A 245 9.23 -2.49 -6.93
N GLY A 246 9.25 -3.67 -7.54
CA GLY A 246 9.31 -3.83 -8.98
C GLY A 246 9.09 -5.27 -9.44
N TRP A 247 9.34 -5.47 -10.73
CA TRP A 247 9.25 -6.75 -11.43
C TRP A 247 10.44 -6.90 -12.37
N LEU A 248 10.85 -8.15 -12.63
CA LEU A 248 11.54 -8.47 -13.88
C LEU A 248 10.49 -8.89 -14.89
N LEU A 249 10.47 -8.20 -16.03
CA LEU A 249 9.63 -8.57 -17.15
C LEU A 249 10.14 -9.85 -17.83
N PRO A 250 9.24 -10.62 -18.46
CA PRO A 250 9.59 -11.74 -19.31
C PRO A 250 10.60 -11.33 -20.38
N THR A 251 11.51 -12.25 -20.72
CA THR A 251 12.43 -12.01 -21.83
C THR A 251 11.65 -11.91 -23.15
N LYS A 252 12.24 -11.26 -24.16
CA LYS A 252 11.60 -11.16 -25.48
C LYS A 252 11.41 -12.52 -26.16
N GLU A 253 12.12 -13.55 -25.70
CA GLU A 253 12.09 -14.90 -26.26
C GLU A 253 10.85 -15.67 -25.81
N ASP A 254 10.36 -15.40 -24.58
CA ASP A 254 9.12 -15.98 -24.08
C ASP A 254 8.26 -14.95 -23.35
N ALA A 255 7.42 -14.25 -24.11
CA ALA A 255 6.48 -13.27 -23.56
C ALA A 255 5.39 -13.89 -22.64
N ASN A 256 5.28 -15.22 -22.57
CA ASN A 256 4.35 -15.90 -21.68
C ASN A 256 4.98 -16.30 -20.35
N GLU A 257 6.29 -16.08 -20.18
CA GLU A 257 6.89 -16.24 -18.87
C GLU A 257 6.20 -15.31 -17.87
N PRO A 258 6.07 -15.74 -16.61
CA PRO A 258 5.52 -14.88 -15.57
C PRO A 258 6.48 -13.77 -15.22
N GLN A 259 5.92 -12.63 -14.81
CA GLN A 259 6.69 -11.57 -14.18
C GLN A 259 7.21 -12.06 -12.84
N ILE A 260 8.47 -11.71 -12.56
CA ILE A 260 9.14 -12.14 -11.34
C ILE A 260 9.17 -10.95 -10.37
N PRO A 261 8.65 -11.07 -9.14
CA PRO A 261 8.68 -9.97 -8.17
C PRO A 261 10.11 -9.62 -7.76
N VAL A 262 10.37 -8.33 -7.58
CA VAL A 262 11.65 -7.79 -7.11
C VAL A 262 11.45 -7.06 -5.79
N TYR A 263 12.22 -7.48 -4.79
CA TYR A 263 12.18 -6.97 -3.43
C TYR A 263 13.41 -6.11 -3.15
N LEU A 264 13.27 -5.18 -2.22
CA LEU A 264 14.36 -4.35 -1.72
C LEU A 264 14.66 -4.73 -0.27
N ASP A 265 15.85 -5.23 -0.01
CA ASP A 265 16.38 -5.36 1.35
C ASP A 265 17.19 -4.10 1.66
N SER A 266 16.71 -3.30 2.62
CA SER A 266 17.34 -2.02 2.99
C SER A 266 18.47 -2.16 4.01
N TRP A 267 18.68 -3.37 4.53
CA TRP A 267 19.56 -3.65 5.66
C TRP A 267 20.53 -4.79 5.35
N PHE A 268 20.93 -4.93 4.09
CA PHE A 268 21.78 -6.01 3.62
C PHE A 268 23.16 -5.96 4.29
N PRO A 269 23.57 -7.03 5.00
CA PRO A 269 24.85 -7.05 5.70
C PRO A 269 26.00 -7.33 4.72
N VAL A 270 26.95 -6.40 4.61
CA VAL A 270 28.16 -6.58 3.80
C VAL A 270 29.31 -7.05 4.68
N SER A 271 29.77 -8.29 4.50
CA SER A 271 30.79 -8.93 5.34
C SER A 271 32.23 -8.40 5.16
N PHE A 272 32.42 -7.28 4.47
CA PHE A 272 33.75 -6.73 4.17
C PHE A 272 34.21 -5.64 5.15
N SER A 273 33.39 -5.28 6.13
CA SER A 273 33.82 -4.34 7.17
C SER A 273 34.93 -4.96 8.03
N PRO A 274 36.04 -4.23 8.29
CA PRO A 274 37.03 -4.62 9.29
C PRO A 274 36.35 -4.98 10.62
N GLU A 275 36.91 -5.93 11.38
CA GLU A 275 36.32 -6.46 12.65
C GLU A 275 35.90 -5.37 13.66
N ASP A 276 36.38 -4.13 13.52
CA ASP A 276 36.14 -3.01 14.43
C ASP A 276 35.16 -1.94 13.92
N GLN A 277 34.56 -2.09 12.73
CA GLN A 277 33.57 -1.12 12.23
C GLN A 277 32.15 -1.69 12.28
N PRO A 278 31.15 -0.91 12.76
CA PRO A 278 29.76 -1.32 12.64
C PRO A 278 29.45 -1.58 11.16
N PRO A 279 28.64 -2.61 10.85
CA PRO A 279 28.24 -2.85 9.47
C PRO A 279 27.56 -1.59 8.92
N GLU A 280 27.89 -1.18 7.70
CA GLU A 280 27.19 -0.09 7.05
C GLU A 280 25.90 -0.63 6.40
N PRO A 281 24.75 0.05 6.54
CA PRO A 281 23.50 -0.41 5.95
C PRO A 281 23.57 -0.30 4.43
N HIS A 282 23.50 -1.44 3.75
CA HIS A 282 23.42 -1.46 2.29
C HIS A 282 22.02 -1.88 1.84
N CYS A 283 21.60 -1.31 0.74
CA CYS A 283 20.46 -1.79 -0.03
C CYS A 283 20.90 -2.88 -1.00
N ILE A 284 20.03 -3.87 -1.24
CA ILE A 284 20.18 -4.82 -2.35
C ILE A 284 18.83 -5.15 -3.00
N LEU A 285 18.80 -5.25 -4.33
CA LEU A 285 17.66 -5.81 -5.06
C LEU A 285 17.84 -7.31 -5.20
N TYR A 286 16.76 -8.04 -4.99
CA TYR A 286 16.77 -9.48 -5.18
C TYR A 286 15.40 -10.00 -5.60
N THR A 287 15.40 -11.22 -6.11
CA THR A 287 14.21 -12.02 -6.34
C THR A 287 14.33 -13.40 -5.70
N ARG A 288 13.28 -14.21 -5.72
CA ARG A 288 13.29 -15.60 -5.23
C ARG A 288 13.24 -16.56 -6.40
N ASN A 289 14.17 -17.52 -6.40
CA ASN A 289 14.07 -18.68 -7.28
C ASN A 289 12.81 -19.49 -6.88
N PRO A 290 11.81 -19.68 -7.77
CA PRO A 290 10.56 -20.38 -7.42
C PRO A 290 10.78 -21.81 -6.94
N GLN A 291 11.81 -22.50 -7.46
CA GLN A 291 12.10 -23.90 -7.14
C GLN A 291 12.89 -24.06 -5.84
N GLN A 292 13.87 -23.18 -5.61
CA GLN A 292 14.83 -23.32 -4.50
C GLN A 292 14.51 -22.43 -3.30
N LYS A 293 13.60 -21.46 -3.45
CA LYS A 293 13.33 -20.39 -2.47
C LYS A 293 14.58 -19.60 -2.07
N GLU A 294 15.67 -19.71 -2.81
CA GLU A 294 16.90 -18.95 -2.57
C GLU A 294 16.77 -17.53 -3.13
N ARG A 295 17.41 -16.57 -2.46
CA ARG A 295 17.52 -15.19 -2.94
C ARG A 295 18.49 -15.16 -4.12
N VAL A 296 18.06 -14.57 -5.22
CA VAL A 296 18.88 -14.25 -6.39
C VAL A 296 19.08 -12.75 -6.40
N PHE A 297 20.27 -12.30 -6.05
CA PHE A 297 20.61 -10.88 -6.05
C PHE A 297 20.69 -10.35 -7.48
N LEU A 298 20.09 -9.20 -7.73
CA LEU A 298 20.05 -8.54 -9.04
C LEU A 298 21.10 -7.45 -9.18
N THR A 299 21.63 -7.00 -8.06
CA THR A 299 22.48 -5.81 -7.94
C THR A 299 23.62 -6.06 -6.93
N GLN A 300 24.73 -5.35 -7.08
CA GLN A 300 25.71 -5.19 -6.00
C GLN A 300 25.06 -4.45 -4.83
N PRO A 301 25.52 -4.62 -3.57
CA PRO A 301 25.07 -3.78 -2.47
C PRO A 301 25.38 -2.30 -2.73
N TRP A 302 24.48 -1.37 -2.39
CA TRP A 302 24.73 0.08 -2.47
C TRP A 302 24.27 0.82 -1.22
N LEU A 303 24.93 1.94 -0.93
CA LEU A 303 24.59 2.83 0.18
C LEU A 303 23.39 3.73 -0.17
N THR A 304 22.50 3.97 0.80
CA THR A 304 21.36 4.90 0.64
C THR A 304 21.83 6.35 0.50
N GLU A 305 23.02 6.69 1.00
CA GLU A 305 23.69 7.97 0.74
C GLU A 305 23.92 8.21 -0.76
N GLY A 306 23.98 7.15 -1.58
CA GLY A 306 24.02 7.26 -3.04
C GLY A 306 22.77 7.92 -3.65
N LEU A 307 21.68 8.03 -2.90
CA LEU A 307 20.42 8.66 -3.33
C LEU A 307 20.39 10.18 -3.15
N GLN A 308 21.49 10.84 -2.78
CA GLN A 308 21.60 12.29 -2.50
C GLN A 308 20.79 13.22 -3.45
N GLY A 309 19.52 13.45 -3.11
CA GLY A 309 18.62 14.33 -3.86
C GLY A 309 17.99 13.72 -5.12
N ILE A 310 18.18 12.43 -5.40
CA ILE A 310 17.50 11.71 -6.49
C ILE A 310 16.53 10.68 -5.90
N SER A 311 15.44 10.39 -6.60
CA SER A 311 14.57 9.30 -6.17
C SER A 311 15.26 7.95 -6.43
N LEU A 312 14.97 6.92 -5.64
CA LEU A 312 15.45 5.55 -5.92
C LEU A 312 15.01 5.10 -7.33
N ALA A 313 13.83 5.53 -7.78
CA ALA A 313 13.35 5.23 -9.11
C ALA A 313 14.29 5.78 -10.20
N ASP A 314 14.66 7.06 -10.08
CA ASP A 314 15.60 7.70 -11.00
C ASP A 314 17.00 7.08 -10.89
N PHE A 315 17.45 6.74 -9.67
CA PHE A 315 18.72 6.06 -9.43
C PHE A 315 18.79 4.73 -10.16
N LEU A 316 17.83 3.83 -9.92
CA LEU A 316 17.79 2.49 -10.53
C LEU A 316 17.66 2.58 -12.05
N LYS A 317 16.79 3.46 -12.56
CA LYS A 317 16.64 3.68 -14.01
C LYS A 317 17.90 4.21 -14.66
N THR A 318 18.59 5.16 -14.03
CA THR A 318 19.83 5.72 -14.56
C THR A 318 20.90 4.63 -14.68
N TRP A 319 21.02 3.77 -13.67
CA TRP A 319 21.97 2.66 -13.70
C TRP A 319 21.58 1.60 -14.73
N ALA A 320 20.31 1.22 -14.79
CA ALA A 320 19.79 0.29 -15.79
C ALA A 320 20.08 0.79 -17.22
N GLN A 321 19.80 2.07 -17.50
CA GLN A 321 20.05 2.69 -18.79
C GLN A 321 21.55 2.75 -19.12
N ARG A 322 22.42 3.09 -18.17
CA ARG A 322 23.88 3.09 -18.40
C ARG A 322 24.38 1.71 -18.80
N GLN A 323 24.02 0.68 -18.03
CA GLN A 323 24.45 -0.69 -18.30
C GLN A 323 23.88 -1.23 -19.62
N SER A 324 22.64 -0.90 -19.97
CA SER A 324 22.03 -1.29 -21.24
C SER A 324 22.76 -0.74 -22.49
N ASN A 325 23.46 0.38 -22.34
CA ASN A 325 24.21 1.00 -23.43
C ASN A 325 25.66 0.49 -23.52
N ASP A 326 26.23 0.05 -22.40
CA ASP A 326 27.62 -0.38 -22.27
C ASP A 326 27.87 -1.83 -22.75
N ASP A 327 26.82 -2.63 -23.01
CA ASP A 327 26.91 -3.97 -23.63
C ASP A 327 27.59 -3.97 -25.03
N LYS A 328 27.93 -2.79 -25.57
CA LYS A 328 28.69 -2.62 -26.81
C LYS A 328 30.21 -2.39 -26.60
N GLU A 329 30.67 -2.17 -25.37
CA GLU A 329 32.08 -1.96 -25.04
C GLU A 329 32.57 -2.98 -23.99
N GLU A 330 32.84 -4.21 -24.44
CA GLU A 330 33.34 -5.39 -23.70
C GLU A 330 34.62 -5.20 -22.83
N ALA A 331 35.16 -3.99 -22.67
CA ALA A 331 36.55 -3.81 -22.22
C ALA A 331 36.81 -2.80 -21.09
N SER A 332 35.83 -2.02 -20.62
CA SER A 332 36.05 -1.17 -19.46
C SER A 332 35.57 -1.91 -18.21
N GLY A 333 36.46 -2.25 -17.29
CA GLY A 333 36.16 -2.96 -16.03
C GLY A 333 35.30 -2.17 -15.05
N ASN A 334 34.30 -1.44 -15.54
CA ASN A 334 33.37 -0.65 -14.77
C ASN A 334 32.29 -1.58 -14.24
N THR A 335 32.31 -1.82 -12.93
CA THR A 335 31.31 -2.61 -12.24
C THR A 335 30.01 -1.84 -12.19
N GLY A 336 29.08 -2.13 -13.09
CA GLY A 336 27.74 -1.58 -13.03
C GLY A 336 26.96 -2.07 -11.80
N LEU A 337 25.83 -1.41 -11.50
CA LEU A 337 25.01 -1.73 -10.33
C LEU A 337 24.38 -3.11 -10.42
N PHE A 338 23.71 -3.41 -11.54
CA PHE A 338 23.12 -4.72 -11.79
C PHE A 338 24.20 -5.76 -12.05
N LEU A 339 24.03 -6.95 -11.47
CA LEU A 339 24.97 -8.07 -11.65
C LEU A 339 24.90 -8.66 -13.07
N ARG A 340 23.76 -8.48 -13.75
CA ARG A 340 23.52 -8.95 -15.12
C ARG A 340 22.85 -7.83 -15.94
N GLY A 341 23.31 -7.62 -17.17
CA GLY A 341 22.71 -6.64 -18.09
C GLY A 341 21.25 -6.98 -18.45
N GLU A 342 20.91 -8.26 -18.48
CA GLU A 342 19.53 -8.73 -18.70
C GLU A 342 18.57 -8.24 -17.61
N ASP A 343 18.95 -8.38 -16.33
CA ASP A 343 18.13 -7.90 -15.21
C ASP A 343 17.93 -6.38 -15.28
N ALA A 344 18.98 -5.64 -15.63
CA ALA A 344 18.92 -4.19 -15.83
C ALA A 344 17.92 -3.81 -16.93
N ASN A 345 17.90 -4.56 -18.03
CA ASN A 345 17.01 -4.32 -19.16
C ASN A 345 15.55 -4.70 -18.89
N ASN A 346 15.32 -5.71 -18.06
CA ASN A 346 13.99 -6.26 -17.80
C ASN A 346 13.37 -5.71 -16.51
N PHE A 347 14.13 -5.02 -15.66
CA PHE A 347 13.62 -4.47 -14.40
C PHE A 347 12.70 -3.26 -14.63
N VAL A 348 11.50 -3.34 -14.06
CA VAL A 348 10.49 -2.27 -14.07
C VAL A 348 10.01 -2.02 -12.65
N LEU A 349 9.93 -0.75 -12.27
CA LEU A 349 9.42 -0.32 -10.96
C LEU A 349 7.90 -0.34 -10.95
N ILE A 350 7.32 -0.73 -9.81
CA ILE A 350 5.88 -0.60 -9.57
C ILE A 350 5.48 0.87 -9.60
N GLU A 351 6.22 1.73 -8.90
CA GLU A 351 5.97 3.17 -8.88
C GLU A 351 6.92 3.93 -9.82
N ASP A 352 6.36 4.45 -10.91
CA ASP A 352 7.07 5.28 -11.89
C ASP A 352 6.37 6.63 -12.07
N ARG A 353 6.42 7.47 -11.03
CA ARG A 353 5.76 8.77 -11.03
C ARG A 353 6.10 9.66 -12.22
N PRO A 354 7.38 9.82 -12.63
CA PRO A 354 7.69 10.63 -13.80
C PRO A 354 6.93 10.17 -15.06
N ALA A 355 6.81 8.86 -15.28
CA ALA A 355 6.04 8.34 -16.42
C ALA A 355 4.52 8.57 -16.24
N TRP A 356 4.01 8.45 -15.02
CA TRP A 356 2.59 8.67 -14.72
C TRP A 356 2.19 10.14 -14.89
N ASP A 357 3.00 11.06 -14.36
CA ASP A 357 2.78 12.50 -14.44
C ASP A 357 2.89 13.03 -15.88
N ALA A 358 3.66 12.35 -16.73
CA ALA A 358 3.75 12.65 -18.16
C ALA A 358 2.47 12.29 -18.95
N GLY A 359 1.43 11.78 -18.28
CA GLY A 359 0.22 11.27 -18.93
C GLY A 359 0.49 10.02 -19.75
N GLY A 360 1.52 9.26 -19.38
CA GLY A 360 1.95 8.05 -20.06
C GLY A 360 0.86 6.98 -20.11
N SER A 361 1.10 5.96 -20.94
CA SER A 361 0.28 4.77 -21.05
C SER A 361 0.17 4.00 -19.72
N GLU A 362 -0.50 2.85 -19.77
CA GLU A 362 -0.42 1.86 -18.69
C GLU A 362 1.05 1.58 -18.32
N PRO A 363 1.39 1.44 -17.03
CA PRO A 363 2.74 1.09 -16.62
C PRO A 363 3.22 -0.20 -17.31
N ASP A 364 4.51 -0.26 -17.64
CA ASP A 364 5.08 -1.44 -18.28
C ASP A 364 4.85 -2.70 -17.45
N GLY A 365 4.45 -3.78 -18.12
CA GLY A 365 4.13 -5.04 -17.44
C GLY A 365 2.80 -5.05 -16.68
N THR A 366 1.98 -4.01 -16.75
CA THR A 366 0.67 -3.99 -16.06
C THR A 366 -0.51 -3.93 -17.03
N VAL A 367 -1.68 -4.37 -16.58
CA VAL A 367 -2.97 -4.22 -17.26
C VAL A 367 -3.93 -3.44 -16.37
N ALA A 368 -4.77 -2.60 -16.98
CA ALA A 368 -5.81 -1.90 -16.25
C ALA A 368 -6.95 -2.85 -15.84
N GLU A 369 -7.32 -2.82 -14.56
CA GLU A 369 -8.47 -3.52 -13.98
C GLU A 369 -9.41 -2.47 -13.36
N ASP A 370 -10.60 -2.31 -13.94
CA ASP A 370 -11.60 -1.35 -13.46
C ASP A 370 -12.55 -1.98 -12.46
N VAL A 371 -12.58 -1.44 -11.24
CA VAL A 371 -13.47 -1.88 -10.17
C VAL A 371 -14.66 -0.93 -10.04
N LEU A 372 -15.86 -1.49 -10.18
CA LEU A 372 -17.13 -0.77 -10.11
C LEU A 372 -17.41 -0.34 -8.66
N PRO A 373 -17.73 0.94 -8.38
CA PRO A 373 -18.01 1.40 -7.03
C PRO A 373 -19.45 1.06 -6.57
N SER A 374 -19.81 -0.22 -6.65
CA SER A 374 -21.14 -0.75 -6.34
C SER A 374 -21.50 -0.55 -4.87
N ARG A 375 -22.67 0.04 -4.60
CA ARG A 375 -23.19 0.28 -3.25
C ARG A 375 -23.21 -1.01 -2.43
N GLY A 376 -22.72 -0.95 -1.19
CA GLY A 376 -22.62 -2.08 -0.26
C GLY A 376 -21.44 -3.03 -0.52
N SER A 377 -20.67 -2.87 -1.59
CA SER A 377 -19.52 -3.74 -1.88
C SER A 377 -18.26 -3.33 -1.12
N LEU A 378 -17.47 -4.33 -0.70
CA LEU A 378 -16.15 -4.19 -0.13
C LEU A 378 -15.08 -4.39 -1.22
N VAL A 379 -14.06 -3.56 -1.19
CA VAL A 379 -12.86 -3.65 -2.02
C VAL A 379 -11.64 -3.67 -1.12
N ILE A 380 -10.70 -4.59 -1.39
CA ILE A 380 -9.44 -4.71 -0.66
C ILE A 380 -8.31 -4.87 -1.70
N PHE A 381 -7.20 -4.18 -1.48
CA PHE A 381 -5.96 -4.42 -2.20
C PHE A 381 -4.75 -4.12 -1.31
N ASP A 382 -3.61 -4.65 -1.70
CA ASP A 382 -2.36 -4.39 -1.00
C ASP A 382 -1.82 -3.00 -1.33
N SER A 383 -1.50 -2.22 -0.29
CA SER A 383 -1.19 -0.79 -0.42
C SER A 383 0.17 -0.53 -1.08
N VAL A 384 1.05 -1.53 -1.07
CA VAL A 384 2.44 -1.47 -1.55
C VAL A 384 2.57 -1.95 -2.99
N THR A 385 1.65 -2.77 -3.47
CA THR A 385 1.79 -3.45 -4.78
C THR A 385 0.79 -3.04 -5.85
N VAL A 386 -0.28 -2.31 -5.50
CA VAL A 386 -1.34 -1.95 -6.45
C VAL A 386 -1.37 -0.44 -6.74
N PRO A 387 -0.69 0.00 -7.82
CA PRO A 387 -0.91 1.32 -8.38
C PRO A 387 -2.35 1.45 -8.83
N HIS A 388 -2.98 2.57 -8.50
CA HIS A 388 -4.38 2.78 -8.86
C HIS A 388 -4.71 4.26 -9.04
N GLN A 389 -5.84 4.50 -9.69
CA GLN A 389 -6.42 5.82 -9.88
C GLN A 389 -7.95 5.75 -9.74
N VAL A 390 -8.59 6.90 -9.54
CA VAL A 390 -10.05 6.99 -9.64
C VAL A 390 -10.39 7.75 -10.91
N GLU A 391 -11.08 7.07 -11.82
CA GLU A 391 -11.53 7.64 -13.09
C GLU A 391 -12.48 8.82 -12.87
N LEU A 392 -12.62 9.65 -13.90
CA LEU A 392 -13.51 10.80 -13.86
C LEU A 392 -14.94 10.39 -13.51
N ILE A 393 -15.52 11.07 -12.53
CA ILE A 393 -16.95 10.94 -12.20
C ILE A 393 -17.76 11.80 -13.16
N LYS A 394 -18.61 11.16 -13.95
CA LYS A 394 -19.49 11.78 -14.95
C LYS A 394 -20.85 12.15 -14.35
N ARG A 395 -21.40 11.33 -13.47
CA ARG A 395 -22.73 11.50 -12.87
C ARG A 395 -22.80 10.88 -11.47
N GLY A 396 -23.60 11.49 -10.60
CA GLY A 396 -23.83 11.00 -9.24
C GLY A 396 -22.72 11.41 -8.27
N ARG A 397 -22.73 10.79 -7.08
CA ARG A 397 -21.76 11.02 -6.01
C ARG A 397 -21.09 9.70 -5.63
N ARG A 398 -19.78 9.60 -5.85
CA ARG A 398 -18.99 8.44 -5.44
C ARG A 398 -18.64 8.60 -3.98
N VAL A 399 -19.17 7.70 -3.14
CA VAL A 399 -18.99 7.73 -1.69
C VAL A 399 -18.42 6.40 -1.24
N ALA A 400 -17.48 6.44 -0.31
CA ALA A 400 -16.96 5.25 0.34
C ALA A 400 -16.70 5.50 1.82
N LEU A 401 -16.92 4.48 2.64
CA LEU A 401 -16.22 4.32 3.91
C LEU A 401 -14.89 3.64 3.57
N ALA A 402 -13.78 4.33 3.78
CA ALA A 402 -12.46 3.86 3.34
C ALA A 402 -11.46 3.94 4.48
N GLY A 403 -10.40 3.16 4.37
CA GLY A 403 -9.37 3.15 5.38
C GLY A 403 -8.13 2.36 4.97
N TRP A 404 -7.17 2.36 5.88
CA TRP A 404 -5.95 1.58 5.76
C TRP A 404 -5.78 0.77 7.04
N PHE A 405 -5.53 -0.52 6.88
CA PHE A 405 -4.99 -1.32 7.97
C PHE A 405 -3.49 -1.19 7.97
N HIS A 406 -2.93 -0.87 9.14
CA HIS A 406 -1.51 -0.66 9.33
C HIS A 406 -0.84 -1.94 9.83
N GLU A 407 0.42 -2.12 9.49
CA GLU A 407 1.32 -3.12 10.08
C GLU A 407 2.60 -2.42 10.55
N GLU A 408 3.35 -3.07 11.43
CA GLU A 408 4.66 -2.56 11.85
C GLU A 408 5.61 -2.45 10.64
N THR A 409 6.40 -1.38 10.61
CA THR A 409 7.54 -1.30 9.69
C THR A 409 8.62 -2.30 10.10
N GLN A 410 9.54 -2.64 9.18
CA GLN A 410 10.71 -3.42 9.55
C GLN A 410 11.46 -2.74 10.72
N PRO A 411 11.88 -3.51 11.74
CA PRO A 411 12.68 -2.95 12.82
C PRO A 411 14.06 -2.55 12.29
N PHE A 412 14.64 -1.51 12.89
CA PHE A 412 16.04 -1.21 12.67
C PHE A 412 16.91 -2.36 13.19
N PRO A 413 17.91 -2.83 12.43
CA PRO A 413 18.84 -3.83 12.92
C PRO A 413 19.58 -3.34 14.19
N GLU A 414 19.49 -4.11 15.28
CA GLU A 414 20.02 -3.74 16.61
C GLU A 414 21.53 -3.44 16.62
N GLY A 415 22.28 -3.93 15.62
CA GLY A 415 23.74 -3.76 15.51
C GLY A 415 24.21 -2.52 14.75
N LEU A 416 23.32 -1.78 14.06
CA LEU A 416 23.74 -0.66 13.20
C LEU A 416 23.99 0.65 13.96
N TYR A 417 23.44 0.80 15.17
CA TYR A 417 23.43 2.08 15.91
C TYR A 417 23.89 1.95 17.37
N SER A 418 24.68 0.92 17.70
CA SER A 418 25.17 0.69 19.07
C SER A 418 26.38 1.54 19.45
#